data_AF-A0A430QTA7-F1
#
_entry.id   AF-A0A430QTA7-F1
#
_cell.length_a   1.000
_cell.length_b   1.000
_cell.length_c   1.000
_cell.angle_alpha   90.00
_cell.angle_beta   90.00
_cell.angle_gamma   90.00
#
_symmetry.space_group_name_H-M   'P 1'
#
loop_
_entity.id
_entity.type
_entity.pdbx_description
1 polymer ?
#
loop_
_entity_poly.entity_id
_entity_poly.type
_entity_poly.pdbx_seq_one_letter_code
_entity_poly.pdbx_strand_id
1 'polypeptide(L)'
;MPELYDLVLRYKPEVIWSDGDAGPDTYWNSTQFLAWLYNESPVKDTVVTNDRWGNGCPCKHGGYYSCDDRYHPGKLVRHKWENCMTLDCCSWGFRREITLDKILTPEVSEKFS
;
A
#
# COMPACT_ATOMS: atom_id res chain seq x y z
N MET A 1 14.42 -6.15 -9.96
CA MET A 1 13.19 -5.43 -10.31
C MET A 1 13.49 -4.24 -11.24
N PRO A 2 13.89 -4.44 -12.51
CA PRO A 2 14.15 -3.33 -13.44
C PRO A 2 12.94 -2.41 -13.68
N GLU A 3 11.73 -2.96 -13.61
CA GLU A 3 10.47 -2.28 -13.89
C GLU A 3 10.19 -1.16 -12.88
N LEU A 4 10.47 -1.38 -11.60
CA LEU A 4 10.29 -0.35 -10.57
C LEU A 4 11.25 0.83 -10.76
N TYR A 5 12.49 0.58 -11.18
CA TYR A 5 13.44 1.66 -11.50
C TYR A 5 12.94 2.47 -12.70
N ASP A 6 12.45 1.82 -13.77
CA ASP A 6 11.88 2.51 -14.94
C ASP A 6 10.68 3.37 -14.56
N LEU A 7 9.77 2.88 -13.72
CA LEU A 7 8.62 3.66 -13.23
C LEU A 7 9.07 4.90 -12.46
N VAL A 8 10.03 4.77 -11.55
CA VAL A 8 10.56 5.89 -10.76
C VAL A 8 11.24 6.93 -11.65
N LEU A 9 12.10 6.49 -12.56
CA LEU A 9 12.85 7.38 -13.43
C LEU A 9 11.94 8.11 -14.43
N ARG A 10 10.91 7.44 -14.94
CA ARG A 10 9.99 7.99 -15.95
C ARG A 10 8.94 8.91 -15.35
N TYR A 11 8.31 8.50 -14.26
CA TYR A 11 7.12 9.17 -13.73
C TYR A 11 7.37 9.98 -12.47
N LYS A 12 8.51 9.78 -11.78
CA LYS A 12 8.88 10.49 -10.56
C LYS A 12 7.71 10.52 -9.55
N PRO A 13 7.23 9.34 -9.11
CA PRO A 13 6.06 9.26 -8.25
C PRO A 13 6.37 9.78 -6.84
N GLU A 14 5.35 10.36 -6.21
CA GLU A 14 5.38 10.72 -4.78
C GLU A 14 5.06 9.52 -3.87
N VAL A 15 4.43 8.48 -4.42
CA VAL A 15 4.06 7.27 -3.68
C VAL A 15 4.42 6.04 -4.49
N ILE A 16 5.11 5.09 -3.86
CA ILE A 16 5.21 3.72 -4.37
C ILE A 16 4.45 2.80 -3.43
N TRP A 17 3.36 2.25 -3.93
CA TRP A 17 2.48 1.34 -3.20
C TRP A 17 2.71 -0.08 -3.72
N SER A 18 3.44 -0.90 -2.97
CA SER A 18 3.69 -2.29 -3.31
C SER A 18 2.58 -3.20 -2.77
N ASP A 19 2.39 -4.34 -3.42
CA ASP A 19 1.47 -5.39 -2.99
C ASP A 19 1.98 -6.76 -3.43
N GLY A 20 1.32 -7.84 -2.97
CA GLY A 20 1.66 -9.20 -3.37
C GLY A 20 2.98 -9.69 -2.77
N ASP A 21 3.34 -9.18 -1.59
CA ASP A 21 4.61 -9.41 -0.91
C ASP A 21 4.70 -10.77 -0.20
N ALA A 22 3.97 -11.78 -0.68
CA ALA A 22 3.96 -13.14 -0.16
C ALA A 22 5.32 -13.83 -0.41
N GLY A 23 6.31 -13.49 0.42
CA GLY A 23 7.69 -13.95 0.33
C GLY A 23 8.60 -13.13 1.26
N PRO A 24 9.77 -13.67 1.65
CA PRO A 24 10.72 -12.87 2.43
C PRO A 24 11.18 -11.66 1.62
N ASP A 25 11.49 -10.56 2.30
CA ASP A 25 12.04 -9.31 1.73
C ASP A 25 13.26 -9.53 0.81
N THR A 26 14.08 -10.55 1.13
CA THR A 26 15.23 -11.00 0.34
C THR A 26 14.87 -11.66 -0.99
N TYR A 27 13.68 -12.28 -1.10
CA TYR A 27 13.23 -12.93 -2.34
C TYR A 27 12.97 -11.90 -3.44
N TRP A 28 12.34 -10.78 -3.08
CA TRP A 28 12.01 -9.69 -3.99
C TRP A 28 13.17 -8.72 -4.21
N ASN A 29 14.20 -8.80 -3.37
CA ASN A 29 15.30 -7.84 -3.31
C ASN A 29 14.80 -6.41 -3.00
N SER A 30 13.73 -6.32 -2.20
CA SER A 30 13.05 -5.08 -1.83
C SER A 30 13.97 -4.11 -1.11
N THR A 31 14.85 -4.63 -0.24
CA THR A 31 15.79 -3.82 0.55
C THR A 31 16.75 -3.03 -0.33
N GLN A 32 17.27 -3.63 -1.41
CA GLN A 32 18.15 -2.94 -2.35
C GLN A 32 17.43 -1.85 -3.13
N PHE A 33 16.20 -2.11 -3.58
CA PHE A 33 15.39 -1.10 -4.26
C PHE A 33 15.05 0.07 -3.34
N LEU A 34 14.60 -0.19 -2.11
CA LEU A 34 14.27 0.85 -1.14
C LEU A 34 15.50 1.68 -0.77
N ALA A 35 16.67 1.04 -0.62
CA ALA A 35 17.92 1.76 -0.38
C ALA A 35 18.27 2.71 -1.53
N TRP A 36 18.14 2.27 -2.78
CA TRP A 36 18.33 3.15 -3.94
C TRP A 36 17.27 4.26 -3.99
N LEU A 37 16.00 3.92 -3.73
CA LEU A 37 14.88 4.85 -3.79
C LEU A 37 15.09 6.05 -2.86
N TYR A 38 15.49 5.81 -1.62
CA TYR A 38 15.64 6.86 -0.62
C TYR A 38 17.02 7.54 -0.60
N ASN A 39 18.04 6.98 -1.27
CA ASN A 39 19.39 7.58 -1.26
C ASN A 39 19.77 8.23 -2.60
N GLU A 40 19.38 7.63 -3.73
CA GLU A 40 19.93 7.96 -5.05
C GLU A 40 18.87 8.39 -6.07
N SER A 41 17.61 8.00 -5.88
CA SER A 41 16.55 8.27 -6.85
C SER A 41 16.27 9.77 -7.00
N PRO A 42 15.70 10.21 -8.15
CA PRO A 42 15.31 11.60 -8.37
C PRO A 42 14.15 12.08 -7.49
N VAL A 43 13.50 11.18 -6.73
CA VAL A 43 12.35 11.47 -5.85
C VAL A 43 12.65 11.20 -4.38
N LYS A 44 13.91 10.91 -4.04
CA LYS A 44 14.34 10.49 -2.70
C LYS A 44 13.89 11.39 -1.55
N ASP A 45 13.71 12.68 -1.81
CA ASP A 45 13.40 13.67 -0.79
C ASP A 45 11.90 13.76 -0.49
N THR A 46 11.03 13.21 -1.36
CA THR A 46 9.57 13.37 -1.25
C THR A 46 8.80 12.06 -1.32
N VAL A 47 9.34 11.04 -1.99
CA VAL A 47 8.67 9.75 -2.16
C VAL A 47 8.37 9.08 -0.83
N VAL A 48 7.20 8.46 -0.71
CA VAL A 48 6.82 7.62 0.42
C VAL A 48 6.41 6.23 -0.05
N THR A 49 6.64 5.23 0.79
CA THR A 49 6.24 3.84 0.53
C THR A 49 5.33 3.32 1.62
N ASN A 50 4.40 2.42 1.26
CA ASN A 50 3.65 1.63 2.23
C ASN A 50 4.55 0.58 2.90
N ASP A 51 3.94 -0.33 3.67
CA ASP A 51 4.60 -1.35 4.50
C ASP A 51 4.51 -2.79 3.95
N ARG A 52 4.19 -2.96 2.66
CA ARG A 52 4.03 -4.26 1.99
C ARG A 52 5.24 -4.65 1.13
N TRP A 53 6.42 -4.71 1.74
CA TRP A 53 7.69 -4.96 1.03
C TRP A 53 8.31 -6.33 1.31
N GLY A 54 7.58 -7.20 2.01
CA GLY A 54 7.99 -8.56 2.31
C GLY A 54 7.44 -9.03 3.66
N ASN A 55 7.57 -10.33 3.90
CA ASN A 55 7.14 -10.96 5.15
C ASN A 55 7.73 -10.23 6.37
N GLY A 56 6.85 -9.80 7.27
CA GLY A 56 7.23 -9.13 8.51
C GLY A 56 7.42 -7.62 8.39
N CYS A 57 7.24 -7.02 7.22
CA CYS A 57 7.17 -5.56 7.02
C CYS A 57 5.82 -4.94 7.45
N PRO A 58 4.64 -5.58 7.21
CA PRO A 58 3.36 -4.97 7.54
C PRO A 58 3.24 -4.54 9.01
N CYS A 59 2.68 -3.35 9.23
CA CYS A 59 2.57 -2.64 10.50
C CYS A 59 3.90 -2.38 11.24
N LYS A 60 5.05 -2.48 10.56
CA LYS A 60 6.37 -2.31 11.19
C LYS A 60 7.30 -1.40 10.38
N HIS A 61 7.41 -1.64 9.08
CA HIS A 61 8.40 -1.00 8.22
C HIS A 61 7.75 -0.41 6.97
N GLY A 62 7.65 0.91 6.91
CA GLY A 62 7.11 1.68 5.79
C GLY A 62 7.07 3.16 6.13
N GLY A 63 6.97 4.03 5.13
CA GLY A 63 6.75 5.47 5.33
C GLY A 63 5.37 5.76 5.94
N TYR A 64 4.41 4.86 5.70
CA TYR A 64 3.12 4.79 6.38
C TYR A 64 2.66 3.33 6.44
N TYR A 65 1.73 3.04 7.34
CA TYR A 65 1.17 1.70 7.53
C TYR A 65 -0.09 1.50 6.71
N SER A 66 -0.08 0.48 5.87
CA SER A 66 -1.28 -0.08 5.24
C SER A 66 -1.73 -1.35 5.98
N CYS A 67 -0.83 -2.05 6.70
CA CYS A 67 -1.13 -3.20 7.54
C CYS A 67 -1.87 -4.35 6.83
N ASP A 68 -3.20 -4.28 6.77
CA ASP A 68 -4.08 -5.28 6.20
C ASP A 68 -5.05 -4.61 5.19
N ASP A 69 -5.72 -5.40 4.36
CA ASP A 69 -6.76 -4.87 3.48
C ASP A 69 -7.88 -4.22 4.30
N ARG A 70 -8.31 -3.02 3.88
CA ARG A 70 -9.32 -2.21 4.59
C ARG A 70 -8.94 -1.90 6.03
N TYR A 71 -7.65 -1.63 6.25
CA TYR A 71 -7.11 -1.37 7.58
C TYR A 71 -7.84 -0.23 8.27
N HIS A 72 -8.38 -0.53 9.45
CA HIS A 72 -8.99 0.42 10.34
C HIS A 72 -8.55 0.11 11.79
N PRO A 73 -7.66 0.92 12.40
CA PRO A 73 -7.06 0.59 13.68
C PRO A 73 -8.03 0.70 14.87
N GLY A 74 -9.15 1.41 14.74
CA GLY A 74 -10.14 1.63 15.81
C GLY A 74 -9.59 2.34 17.05
N LYS A 75 -8.35 2.84 16.97
CA LYS A 75 -7.62 3.53 18.03
C LYS A 75 -6.62 4.50 17.41
N LEU A 76 -6.16 5.45 18.20
CA LEU A 76 -5.12 6.37 17.76
C LEU A 76 -3.80 5.61 17.52
N VAL A 77 -3.33 5.65 16.27
CA VAL A 77 -2.03 5.10 15.86
C VAL A 77 -1.00 6.22 15.92
N ARG A 78 0.16 5.95 16.54
CA ARG A 78 1.24 6.95 16.70
C ARG A 78 2.08 7.13 15.43
N HIS A 79 1.82 6.33 14.40
CA HIS A 79 2.47 6.36 13.10
C HIS A 79 1.44 6.73 12.03
N LYS A 80 1.88 7.34 10.92
CA LYS A 80 1.02 7.59 9.76
C LYS A 80 0.53 6.26 9.19
N TRP A 81 -0.72 6.23 8.74
CA TRP A 81 -1.36 5.05 8.19
C TRP A 81 -2.35 5.45 7.09
N GLU A 82 -2.74 4.47 6.28
CA GLU A 82 -3.67 4.60 5.16
C GLU A 82 -4.78 3.58 5.28
N ASN A 83 -6.01 3.98 4.92
CA ASN A 83 -7.12 3.07 4.69
C ASN A 83 -7.42 3.00 3.19
N CYS A 84 -7.14 1.87 2.57
CA CYS A 84 -7.64 1.56 1.24
C CYS A 84 -8.93 0.74 1.40
N MET A 85 -10.06 1.26 0.94
CA MET A 85 -11.35 0.58 1.00
C MET A 85 -12.01 0.45 -0.37
N THR A 86 -12.83 -0.58 -0.53
CA THR A 86 -13.55 -0.86 -1.77
C THR A 86 -15.00 -0.42 -1.66
N LEU A 87 -15.61 -0.07 -2.79
CA LEU A 87 -17.06 0.17 -2.85
C LEU A 87 -17.83 -1.17 -2.87
N ASP A 88 -17.35 -2.15 -3.63
CA ASP A 88 -17.84 -3.53 -3.59
C ASP A 88 -17.20 -4.26 -2.40
N CYS A 89 -17.99 -4.81 -1.49
CA CYS A 89 -17.46 -5.56 -0.36
C CYS A 89 -16.68 -6.82 -0.77
N CYS A 90 -16.83 -7.28 -2.02
CA CYS A 90 -16.23 -8.52 -2.52
C CYS A 90 -15.04 -8.33 -3.48
N SER A 91 -14.76 -7.12 -3.97
CA SER A 91 -13.76 -6.94 -5.03
C SER A 91 -13.08 -5.57 -5.00
N TRP A 92 -11.77 -5.58 -5.28
CA TRP A 92 -10.98 -4.37 -5.60
C TRP A 92 -11.16 -3.95 -7.08
N GLY A 93 -11.35 -4.93 -7.96
CA GLY A 93 -11.56 -4.72 -9.40
C GLY A 93 -13.04 -4.68 -9.79
N PHE A 94 -13.29 -4.41 -11.06
CA PHE A 94 -14.64 -4.42 -11.61
C PHE A 94 -15.27 -5.83 -11.59
N ARG A 95 -16.52 -5.92 -11.12
CA ARG A 95 -17.35 -7.13 -11.12
C ARG A 95 -18.72 -6.80 -11.71
N ARG A 96 -19.10 -7.49 -12.78
CA ARG A 96 -20.32 -7.18 -13.56
C ARG A 96 -21.60 -7.61 -12.82
N GLU A 97 -21.52 -8.65 -12.01
CA GLU A 97 -22.62 -9.30 -11.31
C GLU A 97 -22.82 -8.73 -9.90
N ILE A 98 -22.38 -7.49 -9.66
CA ILE A 98 -22.57 -6.81 -8.38
C ILE A 98 -24.06 -6.53 -8.14
N THR A 99 -24.51 -6.81 -6.92
CA THR A 99 -25.86 -6.50 -6.43
C THR A 99 -25.78 -5.38 -5.40
N LEU A 100 -26.88 -4.62 -5.23
CA LEU A 100 -26.89 -3.43 -4.36
C LEU A 100 -26.53 -3.75 -2.90
N ASP A 101 -26.87 -4.94 -2.40
CA ASP A 101 -26.52 -5.40 -1.05
C ASP A 101 -25.01 -5.67 -0.85
N LYS A 102 -24.22 -5.67 -1.93
CA LYS A 102 -22.75 -5.80 -1.90
C LYS A 102 -22.03 -4.45 -1.99
N ILE A 103 -22.77 -3.36 -2.18
CA ILE A 103 -22.21 -2.01 -2.21
C ILE A 103 -22.20 -1.48 -0.78
N LEU A 104 -21.03 -1.04 -0.31
CA LEU A 104 -20.92 -0.40 1.00
C LEU A 104 -21.72 0.91 1.00
N THR A 105 -22.54 1.10 2.03
CA THR A 105 -23.27 2.35 2.23
C THR A 105 -22.40 3.37 2.96
N PRO A 106 -22.72 4.67 2.87
CA PRO A 106 -22.01 5.70 3.62
C PRO A 106 -21.97 5.41 5.13
N GLU A 107 -23.07 4.94 5.72
CA GLU A 107 -23.18 4.67 7.16
C GLU A 107 -22.32 3.47 7.60
N VAL A 108 -22.13 2.50 6.71
CA VAL A 108 -21.23 1.37 6.95
C VAL A 108 -19.77 1.81 6.78
N SER A 109 -19.49 2.70 5.83
CA SER A 109 -18.16 3.29 5.61
C SER A 109 -17.72 4.15 6.80
N GLU A 110 -18.64 4.87 7.44
CA GLU A 110 -18.39 5.65 8.66
C GLU A 110 -17.96 4.80 9.86
N LYS A 111 -18.41 3.53 9.94
CA LYS A 111 -17.92 2.59 10.98
C LYS A 111 -16.47 2.16 10.78
N PHE A 112 -15.90 2.44 9.60
CA PHE A 112 -14.50 2.26 9.26
C PHE A 112 -13.77 3.62 9.13
N SER A 113 -14.34 4.71 9.67
CA SER A 113 -13.78 6.08 9.66
C SER A 113 -13.32 6.53 11.04
#